data_AF-K1PYB7-F1
#
_entry.id   AF-K1PYB7-F1
#
_cell.length_a   1.000
_cell.length_b   1.000
_cell.length_c   1.000
_cell.angle_alpha   90.00
_cell.angle_beta   90.00
_cell.angle_gamma   90.00
#
_symmetry.space_group_name_H-M   'P 1'
#
loop_
_entity.id
_entity.type
_entity.pdbx_description
1 polymer ?
#
loop_
_entity_poly.entity_id
_entity_poly.type
_entity_poly.pdbx_seq_one_letter_code
_entity_poly.pdbx_strand_id
1 'polypeptide(L)'
;MKTVLFFVALCGTLSVVELISPCVKCQNDQSCKPPNCFCCRDELNLPIPLSETPQIVFFTFDDALTDAASKFYRKLFNETRMNPNGCPISMTLFISHQDTIYRNVNDFYKRGMEIASHSVTHSHMSTSNFMEEAKKQKRNLAKLGGIPENEIVGWRSPFLEPIGDMQPDKLKELGYVYDATLTYSKRKLSDKAPTPFTLDFGWPYDCKVKPCPKRHHAGFWEVPVVSLMDYKHKYDCVYVDGCNNPPPNEASAYQFLMDNFNSYYTTSRVPFGINMHSSWFYIADRLNAMDRFINTLLKMDDVYIVSVDKTIKWLQNPTPLGELHAFEPWKCDHLKARQESDKATSNNRQGMGLSHAELQQMYIQQRLRQIAEMRKEIELRKQRELQLLQQTSNFVNRPWWSPPRRPQSNSNIHRSPFTQEIPNAHVLENTLEETVQEPVKTDKALATSFNRINITNANNHGISNNYI
;
A
#
# COMPACT_ATOMS: atom_id res chain seq x y z
N MET A 1 77.00 -30.16 9.11
CA MET A 1 76.13 -31.09 8.34
C MET A 1 75.05 -30.29 7.66
N LYS A 2 74.60 -30.68 6.45
CA LYS A 2 73.55 -29.96 5.70
C LYS A 2 72.18 -30.45 6.13
N THR A 3 71.26 -29.55 6.45
CA THR A 3 69.83 -29.85 6.61
C THR A 3 69.07 -29.16 5.48
N VAL A 4 68.47 -29.95 4.58
CA VAL A 4 67.64 -29.44 3.48
C VAL A 4 66.18 -29.56 3.90
N LEU A 5 65.50 -28.42 4.10
CA LEU A 5 64.03 -28.42 4.22
C LEU A 5 63.42 -28.28 2.83
N PHE A 6 62.71 -29.32 2.39
CA PHE A 6 61.78 -29.23 1.27
C PHE A 6 60.49 -28.54 1.72
N PHE A 7 60.27 -27.31 1.27
CA PHE A 7 58.94 -26.68 1.33
C PHE A 7 58.11 -27.15 0.14
N VAL A 8 57.17 -28.07 0.39
CA VAL A 8 56.13 -28.43 -0.59
C VAL A 8 55.03 -27.39 -0.53
N ALA A 9 54.98 -26.49 -1.51
CA ALA A 9 53.91 -25.52 -1.64
C ALA A 9 52.66 -26.17 -2.24
N LEU A 10 51.66 -26.51 -1.42
CA LEU A 10 50.32 -26.84 -1.92
C LEU A 10 49.65 -25.56 -2.43
N CYS A 11 49.67 -25.37 -3.76
CA CYS A 11 48.88 -24.33 -4.41
C CYS A 11 47.41 -24.80 -4.53
N GLY A 12 46.62 -24.56 -3.49
CA GLY A 12 45.18 -24.82 -3.52
C GLY A 12 44.45 -23.75 -4.34
N THR A 13 43.97 -24.10 -5.53
CA THR A 13 43.12 -23.20 -6.32
C THR A 13 41.76 -23.03 -5.67
N LEU A 14 41.55 -21.89 -5.00
CA LEU A 14 40.23 -21.45 -4.57
C LEU A 14 39.36 -21.12 -5.79
N SER A 15 38.60 -22.11 -6.27
CA SER A 15 37.53 -21.89 -7.25
C SER A 15 36.43 -21.06 -6.59
N VAL A 16 36.51 -19.74 -6.72
CA VAL A 16 35.43 -18.83 -6.34
C VAL A 16 34.27 -19.08 -7.29
N VAL A 17 33.26 -19.84 -6.82
CA VAL A 17 31.99 -19.98 -7.53
C VAL A 17 31.25 -18.66 -7.37
N GLU A 18 31.37 -17.77 -8.36
CA GLU A 18 30.51 -16.59 -8.44
C GLU A 18 29.05 -17.04 -8.52
N LEU A 19 28.29 -16.71 -7.49
CA LEU A 19 26.84 -16.89 -7.47
C LEU A 19 26.22 -15.89 -8.45
N ILE A 20 26.10 -16.30 -9.71
CA ILE A 20 25.41 -15.56 -10.77
C ILE A 20 24.03 -15.14 -10.26
N SER A 21 23.75 -13.83 -10.27
CA SER A 21 22.50 -13.31 -9.73
C SER A 21 21.28 -13.83 -10.52
N PRO A 22 20.09 -13.94 -9.91
CA PRO A 22 18.92 -14.44 -10.62
C PRO A 22 18.54 -13.59 -11.84
N CYS A 23 18.82 -12.28 -11.83
CA CYS A 23 18.64 -11.43 -13.02
C CYS A 23 19.59 -11.80 -14.16
N VAL A 24 20.88 -12.00 -13.89
CA VAL A 24 21.85 -12.38 -14.94
C VAL A 24 21.52 -13.78 -15.47
N LYS A 25 21.11 -14.70 -14.60
CA LYS A 25 20.61 -16.02 -15.04
C LYS A 25 19.38 -15.89 -15.95
N CYS A 26 18.41 -15.06 -15.57
CA CYS A 26 17.20 -14.80 -16.36
C CYS A 26 17.52 -14.16 -17.72
N GLN A 27 18.32 -13.09 -17.75
CA GLN A 27 18.63 -12.34 -18.98
C GLN A 27 19.38 -13.19 -20.01
N ASN A 28 20.15 -14.19 -19.56
CA ASN A 28 20.81 -15.17 -20.43
C ASN A 28 19.88 -16.33 -20.85
N ASP A 29 18.71 -16.49 -20.22
CA ASP A 29 17.76 -17.57 -20.50
C ASP A 29 16.86 -17.23 -21.71
N GLN A 30 16.99 -18.01 -22.77
CA GLN A 30 16.25 -17.78 -24.02
C GLN A 30 14.75 -18.14 -23.95
N SER A 31 14.30 -18.79 -22.87
CA SER A 31 12.89 -19.13 -22.64
C SER A 31 12.10 -18.03 -21.91
N CYS A 32 12.77 -17.17 -21.12
CA CYS A 32 12.09 -16.07 -20.44
C CYS A 32 11.86 -14.88 -21.38
N LYS A 33 10.69 -14.85 -22.03
CA LYS A 33 10.31 -13.79 -22.97
C LYS A 33 8.88 -13.29 -22.72
N PRO A 34 8.58 -12.00 -22.96
CA PRO A 34 7.22 -11.47 -22.92
C PRO A 34 6.30 -12.22 -23.89
N PRO A 35 4.99 -12.36 -23.60
CA PRO A 35 4.26 -11.76 -22.47
C PRO A 35 4.31 -12.58 -21.17
N ASN A 36 4.87 -13.79 -21.20
CA ASN A 36 4.73 -14.76 -20.12
C ASN A 36 5.81 -14.67 -19.04
N CYS A 37 6.99 -14.16 -19.39
CA CYS A 37 8.11 -13.99 -18.47
C CYS A 37 8.86 -12.70 -18.79
N PHE A 38 9.26 -11.94 -17.78
CA PHE A 38 10.01 -10.69 -17.96
C PHE A 38 11.13 -10.62 -16.93
N CYS A 39 12.38 -10.62 -17.38
CA CYS A 39 13.53 -10.55 -16.47
C CYS A 39 13.69 -9.17 -15.84
N CYS A 40 13.99 -9.18 -14.54
CA CYS A 40 14.49 -8.02 -13.81
C CYS A 40 15.71 -7.41 -14.53
N ARG A 41 15.66 -6.08 -14.65
CA ARG A 41 16.64 -5.24 -15.34
C ARG A 41 16.46 -3.79 -14.88
N ASP A 42 17.54 -3.03 -14.90
CA ASP A 42 17.56 -1.61 -14.54
C ASP A 42 17.72 -0.68 -15.77
N GLU A 43 17.95 -1.29 -16.93
CA GLU A 43 17.79 -0.74 -18.28
C GLU A 43 16.80 -1.62 -19.06
N LEU A 44 15.89 -1.01 -19.82
CA LEU A 44 14.84 -1.78 -20.50
C LEU A 44 15.40 -2.74 -21.57
N ASN A 45 16.38 -2.31 -22.38
CA ASN A 45 17.05 -3.13 -23.40
C ASN A 45 16.04 -4.00 -24.21
N LEU A 46 15.00 -3.33 -24.69
CA LEU A 46 13.87 -3.88 -25.44
C LEU A 46 14.12 -3.75 -26.96
N PRO A 47 13.36 -4.44 -27.82
CA PRO A 47 13.42 -4.28 -29.28
C PRO A 47 12.79 -2.95 -29.78
N ILE A 48 12.86 -1.89 -28.98
CA ILE A 48 12.44 -0.52 -29.29
C ILE A 48 13.55 0.45 -28.84
N PRO A 49 13.88 1.50 -29.61
CA PRO A 49 14.81 2.53 -29.17
C PRO A 49 14.34 3.25 -27.90
N LEU A 50 15.27 3.72 -27.08
CA LEU A 50 14.94 4.50 -25.87
C LEU A 50 14.16 5.78 -26.18
N SER A 51 14.42 6.41 -27.34
CA SER A 51 13.67 7.57 -27.84
C SER A 51 12.22 7.26 -28.21
N GLU A 52 11.94 6.01 -28.59
CA GLU A 52 10.59 5.51 -28.92
C GLU A 52 9.92 4.83 -27.71
N THR A 53 10.58 4.83 -26.56
CA THR A 53 10.06 4.21 -25.33
C THR A 53 9.29 5.25 -24.51
N PRO A 54 7.99 5.05 -24.21
CA PRO A 54 7.25 5.93 -23.32
C PRO A 54 7.83 5.89 -21.91
N GLN A 55 7.89 7.05 -21.25
CA GLN A 55 8.06 7.07 -19.81
C GLN A 55 6.70 6.78 -19.16
N ILE A 56 6.54 5.54 -18.71
CA ILE A 56 5.40 5.15 -17.89
C ILE A 56 5.59 5.73 -16.48
N VAL A 57 4.56 6.38 -15.97
CA VAL A 57 4.45 6.80 -14.57
C VAL A 57 3.20 6.15 -14.00
N PHE A 58 3.31 5.50 -12.84
CA PHE A 58 2.15 4.93 -12.17
C PHE A 58 2.05 5.45 -10.73
N PHE A 59 0.84 5.85 -10.35
CA PHE A 59 0.52 6.26 -8.99
C PHE A 59 -0.23 5.14 -8.29
N THR A 60 0.20 4.79 -7.09
CA THR A 60 -0.51 3.83 -6.25
C THR A 60 -0.90 4.49 -4.95
N PHE A 61 -2.15 4.30 -4.54
CA PHE A 61 -2.64 4.77 -3.26
C PHE A 61 -3.16 3.61 -2.43
N ASP A 62 -2.63 3.51 -1.22
CA ASP A 62 -2.98 2.44 -0.30
C ASP A 62 -4.13 2.89 0.62
N ASP A 63 -4.66 1.92 1.36
CA ASP A 63 -5.60 2.06 2.46
C ASP A 63 -7.08 2.35 2.12
N ALA A 64 -7.85 2.68 3.17
CA ALA A 64 -9.31 2.81 3.13
C ALA A 64 -9.78 3.96 2.21
N LEU A 65 -10.66 3.64 1.26
CA LEU A 65 -11.19 4.63 0.33
C LEU A 65 -12.36 5.42 0.94
N THR A 66 -12.00 6.38 1.79
CA THR A 66 -12.93 7.30 2.47
C THR A 66 -13.39 8.43 1.55
N ASP A 67 -14.42 9.19 1.97
CA ASP A 67 -14.87 10.40 1.27
C ASP A 67 -13.85 11.54 1.31
N ALA A 68 -12.95 11.58 2.30
CA ALA A 68 -11.87 12.55 2.35
C ALA A 68 -10.81 12.24 1.28
N ALA A 69 -10.29 11.00 1.28
CA ALA A 69 -9.34 10.53 0.26
C ALA A 69 -9.91 10.70 -1.17
N SER A 70 -11.17 10.34 -1.36
CA SER A 70 -11.87 10.46 -2.65
C SER A 70 -11.92 11.89 -3.20
N LYS A 71 -11.94 12.93 -2.35
CA LYS A 71 -11.91 14.33 -2.82
C LYS A 71 -10.55 14.70 -3.42
N PHE A 72 -9.45 14.28 -2.80
CA PHE A 72 -8.11 14.50 -3.34
C PHE A 72 -7.92 13.77 -4.67
N TYR A 73 -8.30 12.49 -4.70
CA TYR A 73 -8.19 11.65 -5.90
C TYR A 73 -9.04 12.18 -7.07
N ARG A 74 -10.27 12.66 -6.83
CA ARG A 74 -11.10 13.31 -7.87
C ARG A 74 -10.52 14.63 -8.37
N LYS A 75 -9.78 15.39 -7.56
CA LYS A 75 -9.09 16.61 -8.02
C LYS A 75 -7.94 16.25 -8.97
N LEU A 76 -7.09 15.32 -8.54
CA LEU A 76 -5.83 14.95 -9.19
C LEU A 76 -6.00 14.04 -10.42
N PHE A 77 -7.01 13.16 -10.42
CA PHE A 77 -7.30 12.19 -11.49
C PHE A 77 -8.74 12.36 -12.00
N ASN A 78 -9.04 13.59 -12.44
CA ASN A 78 -10.30 13.89 -13.12
C ASN A 78 -10.27 13.47 -14.60
N GLU A 79 -11.43 13.30 -15.21
CA GLU A 79 -11.59 12.83 -16.59
C GLU A 79 -11.12 13.82 -17.67
N THR A 80 -10.72 15.05 -17.33
CA THR A 80 -10.16 16.02 -18.30
C THR A 80 -8.64 15.97 -18.37
N ARG A 81 -7.98 15.17 -17.53
CA ARG A 81 -6.52 14.94 -17.57
C ARG A 81 -6.25 13.71 -18.44
N MET A 82 -5.77 13.94 -19.67
CA MET A 82 -5.59 12.90 -20.69
C MET A 82 -4.11 12.58 -20.92
N ASN A 83 -3.81 11.31 -21.13
CA ASN A 83 -2.56 10.86 -21.74
C ASN A 83 -2.51 11.27 -23.24
N PRO A 84 -1.34 11.22 -23.90
CA PRO A 84 -1.19 11.59 -25.31
C PRO A 84 -2.06 10.77 -26.28
N ASN A 85 -2.51 9.56 -25.90
CA ASN A 85 -3.48 8.77 -26.66
C ASN A 85 -4.95 9.23 -26.53
N GLY A 86 -5.22 10.34 -25.84
CA GLY A 86 -6.56 10.89 -25.64
C GLY A 86 -7.39 10.21 -24.56
N CYS A 87 -6.83 9.23 -23.83
CA CYS A 87 -7.51 8.55 -22.74
C CYS A 87 -7.19 9.16 -21.37
N PRO A 88 -8.14 9.16 -20.40
CA PRO A 88 -7.88 9.67 -19.06
C PRO A 88 -6.70 8.98 -18.38
N ILE A 89 -5.94 9.76 -17.60
CA ILE A 89 -4.91 9.20 -16.71
C ILE A 89 -5.53 8.27 -15.67
N SER A 90 -4.80 7.21 -15.30
CA SER A 90 -5.28 6.23 -14.32
C SER A 90 -4.29 6.03 -13.18
N MET A 91 -4.82 5.69 -12.01
CA MET A 91 -4.09 5.30 -10.81
C MET A 91 -4.49 3.90 -10.37
N THR A 92 -3.73 3.33 -9.44
CA THR A 92 -4.04 2.06 -8.78
C THR A 92 -4.41 2.32 -7.33
N LEU A 93 -5.57 1.80 -6.88
CA LEU A 93 -6.00 1.90 -5.49
C LEU A 93 -5.85 0.53 -4.82
N PHE A 94 -4.92 0.39 -3.88
CA PHE A 94 -4.76 -0.82 -3.05
C PHE A 94 -5.63 -0.67 -1.81
N ILE A 95 -6.85 -1.21 -1.88
CA ILE A 95 -7.91 -0.87 -0.92
C ILE A 95 -7.97 -1.89 0.21
N SER A 96 -7.95 -1.42 1.46
CA SER A 96 -8.23 -2.20 2.68
C SER A 96 -9.74 -2.18 3.00
N HIS A 97 -10.28 -3.20 3.65
CA HIS A 97 -11.75 -3.31 3.87
C HIS A 97 -12.28 -2.30 4.89
N GLN A 98 -11.57 -2.17 6.02
CA GLN A 98 -12.03 -1.35 7.12
C GLN A 98 -12.14 0.12 6.69
N ASP A 99 -13.24 0.77 7.10
CA ASP A 99 -13.56 2.18 6.80
C ASP A 99 -13.68 2.57 5.31
N THR A 100 -13.49 1.65 4.37
CA THR A 100 -13.72 1.86 2.93
C THR A 100 -15.20 2.09 2.62
N ILE A 101 -15.47 3.14 1.85
CA ILE A 101 -16.81 3.46 1.33
C ILE A 101 -16.93 2.87 -0.07
N TYR A 102 -17.51 1.68 -0.19
CA TYR A 102 -17.56 0.93 -1.45
C TYR A 102 -18.30 1.62 -2.62
N ARG A 103 -19.16 2.64 -2.38
CA ARG A 103 -19.67 3.47 -3.50
C ARG A 103 -18.58 4.29 -4.18
N ASN A 104 -17.53 4.71 -3.45
CA ASN A 104 -16.38 5.38 -4.04
C ASN A 104 -15.54 4.38 -4.84
N VAL A 105 -15.35 3.17 -4.32
CA VAL A 105 -14.65 2.07 -5.02
C VAL A 105 -15.28 1.83 -6.40
N ASN A 106 -16.61 1.72 -6.44
CA ASN A 106 -17.37 1.54 -7.66
C ASN A 106 -17.23 2.72 -8.65
N ASP A 107 -17.26 3.96 -8.14
CA ASP A 107 -17.07 5.18 -8.94
C ASP A 107 -15.68 5.28 -9.57
N PHE A 108 -14.60 5.03 -8.81
CA PHE A 108 -13.24 5.08 -9.36
C PHE A 108 -12.97 3.95 -10.37
N TYR A 109 -13.50 2.75 -10.13
CA TYR A 109 -13.47 1.66 -11.12
C TYR A 109 -14.14 2.06 -12.45
N LYS A 110 -15.29 2.74 -12.39
CA LYS A 110 -16.02 3.23 -13.57
C LYS A 110 -15.33 4.39 -14.28
N ARG A 111 -14.51 5.15 -13.55
CA ARG A 111 -13.59 6.16 -14.09
C ARG A 111 -12.33 5.57 -14.74
N GLY A 112 -12.15 4.26 -14.71
CA GLY A 112 -10.99 3.58 -15.30
C GLY A 112 -9.75 3.54 -14.42
N MET A 113 -9.91 3.72 -13.10
CA MET A 113 -8.86 3.44 -12.13
C MET A 113 -8.79 1.93 -11.86
N GLU A 114 -7.58 1.42 -11.65
CA GLU A 114 -7.38 0.05 -11.22
C GLU A 114 -7.73 -0.09 -9.73
N ILE A 115 -8.43 -1.17 -9.38
CA ILE A 115 -8.77 -1.50 -7.99
C ILE A 115 -8.09 -2.81 -7.60
N ALA A 116 -7.16 -2.71 -6.67
CA ALA A 116 -6.35 -3.79 -6.13
C ALA A 116 -6.66 -4.02 -4.64
N SER A 117 -6.22 -5.17 -4.11
CA SER A 117 -6.53 -5.60 -2.74
C SER A 117 -5.40 -5.27 -1.76
N HIS A 118 -5.78 -4.78 -0.56
CA HIS A 118 -4.86 -4.49 0.55
C HIS A 118 -5.37 -5.05 1.89
N SER A 119 -5.68 -6.36 1.90
CA SER A 119 -6.29 -7.10 3.02
C SER A 119 -7.66 -6.61 3.50
N VAL A 120 -8.26 -7.33 4.44
CA VAL A 120 -9.48 -6.95 5.15
C VAL A 120 -9.14 -6.14 6.40
N THR A 121 -8.27 -6.69 7.25
CA THR A 121 -8.02 -6.15 8.60
C THR A 121 -6.90 -5.12 8.66
N HIS A 122 -6.07 -4.99 7.62
CA HIS A 122 -4.80 -4.26 7.66
C HIS A 122 -3.91 -4.71 8.84
N SER A 123 -3.99 -5.99 9.22
CA SER A 123 -3.09 -6.60 10.19
C SER A 123 -1.76 -7.02 9.55
N HIS A 124 -0.75 -7.28 10.39
CA HIS A 124 0.47 -7.95 9.96
C HIS A 124 0.16 -9.30 9.31
N MET A 125 0.82 -9.59 8.19
CA MET A 125 0.58 -10.82 7.44
C MET A 125 1.38 -12.00 8.01
N SER A 126 0.75 -13.17 8.01
CA SER A 126 1.32 -14.42 8.48
C SER A 126 0.85 -15.58 7.60
N THR A 127 1.52 -16.73 7.72
CA THR A 127 1.13 -17.94 7.00
C THR A 127 -0.27 -18.46 7.35
N SER A 128 -0.87 -18.04 8.48
CA SER A 128 -2.20 -18.49 8.92
C SER A 128 -3.35 -17.59 8.44
N ASN A 129 -3.16 -16.27 8.37
CA ASN A 129 -4.21 -15.32 7.96
C ASN A 129 -4.16 -14.92 6.47
N PHE A 130 -2.98 -14.88 5.84
CA PHE A 130 -2.78 -14.28 4.51
C PHE A 130 -3.77 -14.76 3.44
N MET A 131 -3.95 -16.08 3.29
CA MET A 131 -4.83 -16.61 2.25
C MET A 131 -6.30 -16.23 2.48
N GLU A 132 -6.73 -16.12 3.74
CA GLU A 132 -8.09 -15.71 4.08
C GLU A 132 -8.30 -14.20 3.87
N GLU A 133 -7.34 -13.39 4.30
CA GLU A 133 -7.28 -11.94 4.08
C GLU A 133 -7.33 -11.58 2.59
N ALA A 134 -6.44 -12.18 1.79
CA ALA A 134 -6.38 -11.96 0.34
C ALA A 134 -7.64 -12.43 -0.39
N LYS A 135 -8.21 -13.57 0.00
CA LYS A 135 -9.44 -14.11 -0.59
C LYS A 135 -10.68 -13.32 -0.23
N LYS A 136 -10.80 -12.90 1.04
CA LYS A 136 -11.93 -12.10 1.51
C LYS A 136 -11.92 -10.71 0.89
N GLN A 137 -10.75 -10.03 0.82
CA GLN A 137 -10.75 -8.67 0.30
C GLN A 137 -11.07 -8.60 -1.20
N LYS A 138 -10.56 -9.54 -2.01
CA LYS A 138 -10.97 -9.69 -3.42
C LYS A 138 -12.49 -9.80 -3.57
N ARG A 139 -13.10 -10.65 -2.76
CA ARG A 139 -14.56 -10.86 -2.74
C ARG A 139 -15.33 -9.66 -2.22
N ASN A 140 -14.80 -8.90 -1.27
CA ASN A 140 -15.42 -7.67 -0.78
C ASN A 140 -15.41 -6.59 -1.89
N LEU A 141 -14.27 -6.38 -2.54
CA LEU A 141 -14.14 -5.44 -3.67
C LEU A 141 -15.07 -5.85 -4.82
N ALA A 142 -15.16 -7.14 -5.15
CA ALA A 142 -16.08 -7.62 -6.17
C ALA A 142 -17.56 -7.39 -5.79
N LYS A 143 -17.99 -7.86 -4.61
CA LYS A 143 -19.40 -7.86 -4.21
C LYS A 143 -19.93 -6.52 -3.74
N LEU A 144 -19.13 -5.78 -2.95
CA LEU A 144 -19.53 -4.50 -2.36
C LEU A 144 -19.15 -3.33 -3.28
N GLY A 145 -17.99 -3.42 -3.95
CA GLY A 145 -17.54 -2.43 -4.93
C GLY A 145 -18.11 -2.64 -6.35
N GLY A 146 -18.80 -3.75 -6.61
CA GLY A 146 -19.43 -4.02 -7.91
C GLY A 146 -18.44 -4.17 -9.07
N ILE A 147 -17.25 -4.71 -8.77
CA ILE A 147 -16.16 -4.93 -9.74
C ILE A 147 -16.19 -6.41 -10.19
N PRO A 148 -15.95 -6.73 -11.47
CA PRO A 148 -15.74 -8.10 -11.90
C PRO A 148 -14.56 -8.73 -11.14
N GLU A 149 -14.75 -9.90 -10.51
CA GLU A 149 -13.72 -10.51 -9.62
C GLU A 149 -12.42 -10.86 -10.39
N ASN A 150 -12.51 -11.02 -11.70
CA ASN A 150 -11.39 -11.24 -12.62
C ASN A 150 -10.62 -9.97 -13.01
N GLU A 151 -11.15 -8.76 -12.76
CA GLU A 151 -10.42 -7.49 -12.94
C GLU A 151 -9.65 -7.06 -11.67
N ILE A 152 -9.91 -7.70 -10.52
CA ILE A 152 -9.16 -7.46 -9.27
C ILE A 152 -7.90 -8.34 -9.27
N VAL A 153 -6.88 -7.87 -10.01
CA VAL A 153 -5.67 -8.64 -10.32
C VAL A 153 -4.45 -8.30 -9.47
N GLY A 154 -4.45 -7.14 -8.80
CA GLY A 154 -3.35 -6.67 -7.95
C GLY A 154 -3.51 -6.95 -6.46
N TRP A 155 -2.38 -7.22 -5.80
CA TRP A 155 -2.26 -7.30 -4.34
C TRP A 155 -1.09 -6.46 -3.83
N ARG A 156 -1.23 -5.93 -2.62
CA ARG A 156 -0.14 -5.43 -1.79
C ARG A 156 -0.39 -5.83 -0.34
N SER A 157 0.60 -6.39 0.35
CA SER A 157 0.47 -6.71 1.78
C SER A 157 0.54 -5.44 2.64
N PRO A 158 -0.26 -5.33 3.71
CA PRO A 158 -0.10 -4.30 4.74
C PRO A 158 1.34 -4.14 5.19
N PHE A 159 1.74 -2.90 5.47
CA PHE A 159 3.09 -2.52 5.93
C PHE A 159 4.26 -2.94 5.01
N LEU A 160 3.96 -3.35 3.77
CA LEU A 160 4.93 -3.95 2.84
C LEU A 160 5.63 -5.20 3.42
N GLU A 161 4.88 -6.02 4.17
CA GLU A 161 5.36 -7.26 4.76
C GLU A 161 5.07 -8.48 3.86
N PRO A 162 6.09 -9.04 3.17
CA PRO A 162 5.95 -10.28 2.42
C PRO A 162 5.99 -11.52 3.33
N ILE A 163 5.27 -12.58 2.95
CA ILE A 163 5.34 -13.89 3.62
C ILE A 163 6.11 -14.95 2.82
N GLY A 164 7.15 -14.53 2.10
CA GLY A 164 8.05 -15.40 1.35
C GLY A 164 7.36 -16.07 0.16
N ASP A 165 7.84 -17.26 -0.21
CA ASP A 165 7.31 -18.01 -1.37
C ASP A 165 5.80 -18.34 -1.27
N MET A 166 5.21 -18.32 -0.07
CA MET A 166 3.78 -18.55 0.11
C MET A 166 2.93 -17.44 -0.52
N GLN A 167 3.43 -16.20 -0.51
CA GLN A 167 2.71 -15.03 -1.01
C GLN A 167 2.33 -15.17 -2.50
N PRO A 168 3.29 -15.26 -3.45
CA PRO A 168 2.97 -15.45 -4.86
C PRO A 168 2.19 -16.74 -5.13
N ASP A 169 2.51 -17.87 -4.47
CA ASP A 169 1.76 -19.13 -4.65
C ASP A 169 0.26 -18.96 -4.28
N LYS A 170 -0.05 -18.34 -3.14
CA LYS A 170 -1.44 -18.12 -2.70
C LYS A 170 -2.15 -17.03 -3.47
N LEU A 171 -1.43 -16.01 -3.97
CA LEU A 171 -2.01 -15.00 -4.85
C LEU A 171 -2.39 -15.60 -6.21
N LYS A 172 -1.56 -16.46 -6.80
CA LYS A 172 -1.89 -17.23 -8.02
C LYS A 172 -3.10 -18.13 -7.83
N GLU A 173 -3.19 -18.87 -6.72
CA GLU A 173 -4.37 -19.71 -6.38
C GLU A 173 -5.68 -18.90 -6.31
N LEU A 174 -5.60 -17.60 -6.03
CA LEU A 174 -6.73 -16.67 -5.97
C LEU A 174 -6.91 -15.82 -7.25
N GLY A 175 -6.18 -16.15 -8.32
CA GLY A 175 -6.27 -15.47 -9.61
C GLY A 175 -5.82 -14.00 -9.57
N TYR A 176 -4.91 -13.64 -8.65
CA TYR A 176 -4.13 -12.41 -8.78
C TYR A 176 -3.01 -12.63 -9.81
N VAL A 177 -2.60 -11.56 -10.49
CA VAL A 177 -1.57 -11.58 -11.55
C VAL A 177 -0.25 -11.02 -11.03
N TYR A 178 -0.31 -10.07 -10.09
CA TYR A 178 0.88 -9.43 -9.55
C TYR A 178 0.77 -9.14 -8.05
N ASP A 179 1.95 -9.05 -7.43
CA ASP A 179 2.19 -8.49 -6.11
C ASP A 179 2.98 -7.18 -6.24
N ALA A 180 2.76 -6.24 -5.32
CA ALA A 180 3.45 -4.96 -5.25
C ALA A 180 3.93 -4.69 -3.81
N THR A 181 4.53 -5.71 -3.18
CA THR A 181 4.92 -5.69 -1.77
C THR A 181 6.43 -5.55 -1.58
N LEU A 182 7.25 -6.12 -2.47
CA LEU A 182 8.68 -6.22 -2.26
C LEU A 182 9.37 -4.86 -2.48
N THR A 183 10.18 -4.45 -1.50
CA THR A 183 10.79 -3.12 -1.47
C THR A 183 12.20 -3.11 -2.05
N TYR A 184 12.54 -2.05 -2.78
CA TYR A 184 13.90 -1.79 -3.27
C TYR A 184 14.37 -0.40 -2.82
N SER A 185 15.38 -0.35 -1.95
CA SER A 185 16.00 0.90 -1.49
C SER A 185 17.07 1.41 -2.45
N LYS A 186 16.87 2.61 -3.00
CA LYS A 186 17.92 3.44 -3.61
C LYS A 186 18.83 3.98 -2.51
N ARG A 187 20.13 4.15 -2.78
CA ARG A 187 21.08 4.80 -1.85
C ARG A 187 21.34 6.25 -2.20
N LYS A 188 21.07 6.63 -3.46
CA LYS A 188 21.20 7.98 -4.01
C LYS A 188 20.23 8.17 -5.17
N LEU A 189 19.97 9.43 -5.54
CA LEU A 189 19.02 9.78 -6.59
C LEU A 189 19.39 9.16 -7.95
N SER A 190 20.68 9.07 -8.26
CA SER A 190 21.20 8.51 -9.52
C SER A 190 21.37 6.98 -9.53
N ASP A 191 20.95 6.26 -8.49
CA ASP A 191 20.85 4.80 -8.58
C ASP A 191 19.70 4.42 -9.54
N LYS A 192 19.96 3.49 -10.45
CA LYS A 192 18.93 2.94 -11.33
C LYS A 192 17.95 2.07 -10.52
N ALA A 193 16.73 1.97 -11.04
CA ALA A 193 15.64 1.23 -10.42
C ALA A 193 15.32 -0.04 -11.23
N PRO A 194 14.86 -1.12 -10.59
CA PRO A 194 14.32 -2.27 -11.31
C PRO A 194 13.01 -1.91 -12.02
N THR A 195 12.85 -2.35 -13.26
CA THR A 195 11.51 -2.46 -13.87
C THR A 195 10.71 -3.58 -13.18
N PRO A 196 9.36 -3.51 -13.14
CA PRO A 196 8.52 -4.66 -12.80
C PRO A 196 8.87 -5.89 -13.65
N PHE A 197 8.82 -7.06 -13.04
CA PHE A 197 9.37 -8.30 -13.60
C PHE A 197 8.64 -9.53 -13.07
N THR A 198 8.80 -10.69 -13.71
CA THR A 198 8.19 -11.93 -13.23
C THR A 198 9.13 -12.71 -12.30
N LEU A 199 8.56 -13.31 -11.26
CA LEU A 199 9.28 -14.11 -10.26
C LEU A 199 9.69 -15.50 -10.76
N ASP A 200 9.76 -15.73 -12.07
CA ASP A 200 10.25 -16.97 -12.71
C ASP A 200 11.65 -17.38 -12.24
N PHE A 201 12.45 -16.45 -11.73
CA PHE A 201 13.79 -16.68 -11.17
C PHE A 201 13.90 -16.28 -9.68
N GLY A 202 12.78 -15.96 -9.02
CA GLY A 202 12.74 -15.49 -7.62
C GLY A 202 13.16 -14.03 -7.43
N TRP A 203 13.16 -13.55 -6.18
CA TRP A 203 13.59 -12.20 -5.84
C TRP A 203 15.13 -12.07 -5.87
N PRO A 204 15.71 -11.16 -6.68
CA PRO A 204 17.15 -11.07 -6.91
C PRO A 204 17.87 -10.04 -6.03
N TYR A 205 17.12 -9.20 -5.31
CA TYR A 205 17.65 -8.06 -4.56
C TYR A 205 17.77 -8.35 -3.07
N ASP A 206 18.40 -7.43 -2.33
CA ASP A 206 18.43 -7.50 -0.87
C ASP A 206 16.99 -7.50 -0.30
N CYS A 207 16.76 -8.33 0.72
CA CYS A 207 15.44 -8.55 1.28
C CYS A 207 15.30 -7.71 2.57
N LYS A 208 14.83 -6.47 2.41
CA LYS A 208 14.69 -5.48 3.49
C LYS A 208 13.69 -5.93 4.55
N VAL A 209 12.49 -6.33 4.12
CA VAL A 209 11.45 -6.92 4.98
C VAL A 209 11.39 -8.42 4.67
N LYS A 210 11.62 -9.26 5.67
CA LYS A 210 11.76 -10.71 5.51
C LYS A 210 10.49 -11.45 5.94
N PRO A 211 10.15 -12.58 5.32
CA PRO A 211 10.88 -13.26 4.22
C PRO A 211 10.43 -12.84 2.80
N CYS A 212 11.37 -12.71 1.87
CA CYS A 212 11.08 -12.53 0.43
C CYS A 212 11.05 -13.89 -0.30
N PRO A 213 10.33 -14.02 -1.43
CA PRO A 213 10.35 -15.21 -2.29
C PRO A 213 11.75 -15.55 -2.81
N LYS A 214 12.12 -16.82 -2.79
CA LYS A 214 13.39 -17.38 -3.29
C LYS A 214 13.20 -18.46 -4.34
N ARG A 215 12.01 -19.06 -4.45
CA ARG A 215 11.68 -20.07 -5.46
C ARG A 215 11.21 -19.41 -6.75
N HIS A 216 11.08 -20.24 -7.78
CA HIS A 216 10.58 -19.88 -9.09
C HIS A 216 9.04 -19.83 -9.04
N HIS A 217 8.43 -18.67 -9.31
CA HIS A 217 6.98 -18.46 -9.34
C HIS A 217 6.54 -18.05 -10.75
N ALA A 218 6.52 -19.03 -11.66
CA ALA A 218 6.44 -18.78 -13.10
C ALA A 218 5.28 -17.87 -13.53
N GLY A 219 5.58 -16.84 -14.31
CA GLY A 219 4.63 -15.86 -14.86
C GLY A 219 3.89 -14.98 -13.86
N PHE A 220 4.24 -15.02 -12.57
CA PHE A 220 3.66 -14.11 -11.57
C PHE A 220 4.52 -12.87 -11.42
N TRP A 221 3.91 -11.69 -11.51
CA TRP A 221 4.61 -10.43 -11.55
C TRP A 221 4.89 -9.88 -10.15
N GLU A 222 6.08 -9.35 -9.95
CA GLU A 222 6.39 -8.41 -8.88
C GLU A 222 6.50 -7.00 -9.46
N VAL A 223 5.89 -6.04 -8.76
CA VAL A 223 5.95 -4.62 -9.05
C VAL A 223 6.67 -3.95 -7.88
N PRO A 224 8.02 -3.85 -7.91
CA PRO A 224 8.78 -3.44 -6.74
C PRO A 224 8.36 -2.07 -6.23
N VAL A 225 8.18 -1.95 -4.92
CA VAL A 225 8.07 -0.65 -4.25
C VAL A 225 9.47 -0.05 -4.16
N VAL A 226 9.87 0.59 -5.25
CA VAL A 226 11.13 1.32 -5.33
C VAL A 226 11.02 2.60 -4.50
N SER A 227 11.95 2.78 -3.57
CA SER A 227 12.03 3.98 -2.75
C SER A 227 12.37 5.22 -3.57
N LEU A 228 11.75 6.35 -3.25
CA LEU A 228 12.22 7.65 -3.68
C LEU A 228 13.33 8.16 -2.75
N MET A 229 14.12 9.12 -3.19
CA MET A 229 15.00 9.91 -2.30
C MET A 229 14.24 11.13 -1.80
N ASP A 230 14.32 11.44 -0.50
CA ASP A 230 13.66 12.61 0.09
C ASP A 230 14.09 13.96 -0.54
N TYR A 231 13.40 15.07 -0.22
CA TYR A 231 13.67 16.36 -0.86
C TYR A 231 15.07 16.96 -0.60
N LYS A 232 15.85 16.38 0.32
CA LYS A 232 17.26 16.73 0.56
C LYS A 232 18.22 15.72 -0.06
N HIS A 233 17.69 14.71 -0.75
CA HIS A 233 18.38 13.53 -1.26
C HIS A 233 19.21 12.79 -0.19
N LYS A 234 18.79 12.86 1.08
CA LYS A 234 19.57 12.35 2.22
C LYS A 234 19.17 10.94 2.64
N TYR A 235 17.89 10.64 2.63
CA TYR A 235 17.34 9.33 2.99
C TYR A 235 16.38 8.83 1.91
N ASP A 236 16.27 7.51 1.79
CA ASP A 236 15.27 6.87 0.97
C ASP A 236 13.92 6.74 1.70
N CYS A 237 12.85 6.60 0.94
CA CYS A 237 11.50 6.37 1.45
C CYS A 237 10.66 5.58 0.44
N VAL A 238 10.14 4.43 0.89
CA VAL A 238 9.28 3.53 0.08
C VAL A 238 7.88 4.10 -0.17
N TYR A 239 7.41 4.96 0.74
CA TYR A 239 6.20 5.78 0.58
C TYR A 239 6.55 7.27 0.63
N VAL A 240 5.93 8.08 -0.24
CA VAL A 240 6.16 9.54 -0.31
C VAL A 240 5.80 10.26 1.00
N ASP A 241 4.81 9.76 1.73
CA ASP A 241 4.42 10.27 3.06
C ASP A 241 5.27 9.72 4.21
N GLY A 242 6.10 8.70 3.97
CA GLY A 242 7.05 8.14 4.92
C GLY A 242 8.45 8.76 4.90
N CYS A 243 8.69 9.82 4.12
CA CYS A 243 10.03 10.40 3.97
C CYS A 243 10.52 11.15 5.21
N ASN A 244 11.70 10.75 5.72
CA ASN A 244 12.37 11.31 6.91
C ASN A 244 12.49 12.84 6.89
N ASN A 245 12.82 13.42 5.73
CA ASN A 245 12.71 14.85 5.50
C ASN A 245 11.43 15.11 4.69
N PRO A 246 10.30 15.50 5.30
CA PRO A 246 9.12 15.91 4.55
C PRO A 246 9.36 17.30 3.92
N PRO A 247 8.92 17.54 2.66
CA PRO A 247 9.08 18.84 2.03
C PRO A 247 8.29 19.93 2.80
N PRO A 248 8.93 21.08 3.10
CA PRO A 248 8.34 22.11 3.98
C PRO A 248 7.34 23.04 3.30
N ASN A 249 7.31 23.08 1.96
CA ASN A 249 6.43 23.93 1.16
C ASN A 249 6.19 23.35 -0.24
N GLU A 250 5.28 23.95 -1.00
CA GLU A 250 4.88 23.51 -2.35
C GLU A 250 6.08 23.41 -3.31
N ALA A 251 6.97 24.40 -3.30
CA ALA A 251 8.11 24.43 -4.22
C ALA A 251 9.08 23.28 -3.96
N SER A 252 9.42 23.00 -2.69
CA SER A 252 10.23 21.84 -2.31
C SER A 252 9.54 20.50 -2.57
N ALA A 253 8.22 20.44 -2.39
CA ALA A 253 7.45 19.23 -2.68
C ALA A 253 7.38 18.93 -4.19
N TYR A 254 7.20 19.95 -5.02
CA TYR A 254 7.23 19.83 -6.48
C TYR A 254 8.63 19.43 -6.97
N GLN A 255 9.68 20.05 -6.43
CA GLN A 255 11.06 19.73 -6.80
C GLN A 255 11.41 18.28 -6.43
N PHE A 256 11.03 17.80 -5.25
CA PHE A 256 11.19 16.40 -4.84
C PHE A 256 10.55 15.39 -5.81
N LEU A 257 9.33 15.68 -6.30
CA LEU A 257 8.67 14.82 -7.29
C LEU A 257 9.40 14.86 -8.63
N MET A 258 9.80 16.05 -9.09
CA MET A 258 10.53 16.23 -10.36
C MET A 258 11.94 15.61 -10.32
N ASP A 259 12.70 15.74 -9.24
CA ASP A 259 14.04 15.18 -9.11
C ASP A 259 14.01 13.65 -9.17
N ASN A 260 13.06 13.03 -8.48
CA ASN A 260 12.86 11.59 -8.56
C ASN A 260 12.40 11.17 -9.96
N PHE A 261 11.41 11.84 -10.57
CA PHE A 261 10.97 11.56 -11.95
C PHE A 261 12.11 11.66 -12.97
N ASN A 262 12.88 12.76 -12.92
CA ASN A 262 13.99 13.02 -13.82
C ASN A 262 15.06 11.92 -13.74
N SER A 263 15.25 11.29 -12.56
CA SER A 263 16.21 10.19 -12.41
C SER A 263 15.86 8.95 -13.24
N TYR A 264 14.60 8.77 -13.63
CA TYR A 264 14.12 7.70 -14.53
C TYR A 264 14.05 8.21 -15.97
N TYR A 265 13.39 9.36 -16.18
CA TYR A 265 13.09 9.93 -17.49
C TYR A 265 14.33 10.28 -18.33
N THR A 266 15.39 10.74 -17.67
CA THR A 266 16.66 11.11 -18.33
C THR A 266 17.65 9.95 -18.46
N THR A 267 17.31 8.75 -17.95
CA THR A 267 18.22 7.59 -17.93
C THR A 267 17.63 6.37 -18.64
N SER A 268 16.99 5.43 -17.92
CA SER A 268 16.60 4.13 -18.47
C SER A 268 15.15 4.03 -18.92
N ARG A 269 14.32 5.04 -18.62
CA ARG A 269 12.86 5.05 -18.87
C ARG A 269 12.09 3.82 -18.35
N VAL A 270 12.64 3.09 -17.39
CA VAL A 270 11.87 2.06 -16.66
C VAL A 270 10.65 2.72 -16.00
N PRO A 271 9.54 1.98 -15.78
CA PRO A 271 8.33 2.55 -15.19
C PRO A 271 8.60 3.22 -13.84
N PHE A 272 8.18 4.48 -13.70
CA PHE A 272 8.37 5.27 -12.49
C PHE A 272 7.15 5.13 -11.57
N GLY A 273 7.34 4.40 -10.47
CA GLY A 273 6.30 4.19 -9.46
C GLY A 273 6.30 5.26 -8.37
N ILE A 274 5.14 5.78 -8.04
CA ILE A 274 4.92 6.68 -6.91
C ILE A 274 3.90 6.04 -5.97
N ASN A 275 4.38 5.55 -4.82
CA ASN A 275 3.58 4.86 -3.82
C ASN A 275 3.34 5.78 -2.61
N MET A 276 2.07 5.93 -2.16
CA MET A 276 1.73 6.78 -1.01
C MET A 276 0.35 6.51 -0.42
N HIS A 277 0.03 7.20 0.67
CA HIS A 277 -1.32 7.25 1.25
C HIS A 277 -1.98 8.63 1.01
N SER A 278 -3.31 8.70 1.10
CA SER A 278 -4.05 9.99 1.06
C SER A 278 -3.61 11.00 2.13
N SER A 279 -2.95 10.53 3.20
CA SER A 279 -2.43 11.33 4.31
C SER A 279 -1.58 12.52 3.85
N TRP A 280 -0.81 12.35 2.77
CA TRP A 280 0.09 13.37 2.24
C TRP A 280 -0.63 14.65 1.80
N PHE A 281 -1.88 14.51 1.36
CA PHE A 281 -2.68 15.60 0.76
C PHE A 281 -3.46 16.46 1.77
N TYR A 282 -3.47 16.11 3.06
CA TYR A 282 -4.03 16.99 4.10
C TYR A 282 -3.23 18.30 4.28
N ILE A 283 -2.00 18.36 3.76
CA ILE A 283 -1.20 19.58 3.67
C ILE A 283 -1.37 20.17 2.27
N ALA A 284 -1.96 21.36 2.19
CA ALA A 284 -2.36 22.00 0.93
C ALA A 284 -1.20 22.14 -0.07
N ASP A 285 -0.03 22.60 0.39
CA ASP A 285 1.21 22.70 -0.39
C ASP A 285 1.60 21.40 -1.10
N ARG A 286 1.39 20.25 -0.46
CA ARG A 286 1.72 18.94 -1.02
C ARG A 286 0.70 18.50 -2.07
N LEU A 287 -0.59 18.74 -1.80
CA LEU A 287 -1.66 18.53 -2.79
C LEU A 287 -1.47 19.41 -4.03
N ASN A 288 -1.08 20.68 -3.86
CA ASN A 288 -0.81 21.59 -4.97
C ASN A 288 0.46 21.18 -5.74
N ALA A 289 1.52 20.78 -5.03
CA ALA A 289 2.73 20.26 -5.66
C ALA A 289 2.45 19.02 -6.52
N MET A 290 1.59 18.10 -6.04
CA MET A 290 1.14 16.94 -6.83
C MET A 290 0.31 17.36 -8.05
N ASP A 291 -0.62 18.30 -7.87
CA ASP A 291 -1.45 18.81 -8.96
C ASP A 291 -0.57 19.42 -10.07
N ARG A 292 0.39 20.26 -9.67
CA ARG A 292 1.40 20.87 -10.53
C ARG A 292 2.32 19.85 -11.19
N PHE A 293 2.78 18.84 -10.45
CA PHE A 293 3.60 17.75 -10.99
C PHE A 293 2.87 16.98 -12.09
N ILE A 294 1.65 16.53 -11.84
CA ILE A 294 0.80 15.88 -12.84
C ILE A 294 0.58 16.82 -14.05
N ASN A 295 0.29 18.11 -13.83
CA ASN A 295 0.14 19.08 -14.91
C ASN A 295 1.43 19.37 -15.71
N THR A 296 2.61 19.06 -15.17
CA THR A 296 3.88 19.10 -15.92
C THR A 296 4.02 17.85 -16.77
N LEU A 297 3.77 16.66 -16.21
CA LEU A 297 3.82 15.39 -16.95
C LEU A 297 2.83 15.35 -18.13
N LEU A 298 1.61 15.87 -17.94
CA LEU A 298 0.56 15.96 -18.96
C LEU A 298 0.91 16.86 -20.17
N LYS A 299 2.06 17.56 -20.15
CA LYS A 299 2.57 18.38 -21.26
C LYS A 299 3.71 17.71 -22.01
N MET A 300 4.00 16.45 -21.70
CA MET A 300 5.09 15.68 -22.28
C MET A 300 4.49 14.56 -23.12
N ASP A 301 4.61 14.68 -24.45
CA ASP A 301 3.93 13.79 -25.41
C ASP A 301 4.42 12.33 -25.37
N ASP A 302 5.50 12.06 -24.63
CA ASP A 302 6.10 10.74 -24.41
C ASP A 302 5.93 10.20 -22.98
N VAL A 303 5.19 10.90 -22.10
CA VAL A 303 4.89 10.46 -20.73
C VAL A 303 3.45 9.94 -20.65
N TYR A 304 3.28 8.78 -20.03
CA TYR A 304 1.99 8.13 -19.84
C TYR A 304 1.73 7.82 -18.37
N ILE A 305 0.71 8.47 -17.79
CA ILE A 305 0.24 8.21 -16.44
C ILE A 305 -0.83 7.11 -16.48
N VAL A 306 -0.46 5.90 -16.09
CA VAL A 306 -1.30 4.70 -16.16
C VAL A 306 -1.27 3.89 -14.86
N SER A 307 -2.23 2.99 -14.71
CA SER A 307 -2.29 2.02 -13.62
C SER A 307 -1.21 0.93 -13.72
N VAL A 308 -1.06 0.12 -12.66
CA VAL A 308 -0.05 -0.93 -12.57
C VAL A 308 -0.37 -2.08 -13.53
N ASP A 309 -1.64 -2.46 -13.67
CA ASP A 309 -2.09 -3.43 -14.67
C ASP A 309 -1.67 -3.03 -16.09
N LYS A 310 -1.92 -1.77 -16.47
CA LYS A 310 -1.54 -1.17 -17.75
C LYS A 310 -0.03 -1.09 -17.94
N THR A 311 0.72 -0.82 -16.87
CA THR A 311 2.18 -0.87 -16.86
C THR A 311 2.68 -2.29 -17.20
N ILE A 312 2.13 -3.31 -16.52
CA ILE A 312 2.42 -4.72 -16.81
C ILE A 312 2.02 -5.06 -18.25
N LYS A 313 0.86 -4.63 -18.73
CA LYS A 313 0.40 -4.92 -20.11
C LYS A 313 1.36 -4.36 -21.16
N TRP A 314 1.95 -3.19 -20.94
CA TRP A 314 3.00 -2.66 -21.83
C TRP A 314 4.30 -3.46 -21.72
N LEU A 315 4.74 -3.87 -20.52
CA LEU A 315 5.90 -4.75 -20.37
C LEU A 315 5.69 -6.14 -21.00
N GLN A 316 4.43 -6.63 -21.03
CA GLN A 316 4.04 -7.86 -21.73
C GLN A 316 4.09 -7.73 -23.25
N ASN A 317 3.84 -6.54 -23.80
CA ASN A 317 3.92 -6.25 -25.24
C ASN A 317 4.47 -4.84 -25.49
N PRO A 318 5.81 -4.64 -25.41
CA PRO A 318 6.42 -3.32 -25.57
C PRO A 318 6.07 -2.68 -26.90
N THR A 319 5.41 -1.54 -26.84
CA THR A 319 4.85 -0.83 -27.99
C THR A 319 5.49 0.56 -28.08
N PRO A 320 6.03 0.97 -29.23
CA PRO A 320 6.71 2.26 -29.40
C PRO A 320 5.73 3.44 -29.38
N LEU A 321 6.23 4.63 -29.05
CA LEU A 321 5.45 5.86 -28.89
C LEU A 321 4.42 6.12 -30.00
N GLY A 322 4.85 6.01 -31.27
CA GLY A 322 3.97 6.23 -32.42
C GLY A 322 2.75 5.30 -32.51
N GLU A 323 2.81 4.12 -31.88
CA GLU A 323 1.76 3.10 -31.93
C GLU A 323 0.84 3.09 -30.70
N LEU A 324 1.18 3.82 -29.63
CA LEU A 324 0.42 3.80 -28.36
C LEU A 324 -1.02 4.33 -28.46
N HIS A 325 -1.32 5.12 -29.49
CA HIS A 325 -2.69 5.54 -29.81
C HIS A 325 -3.61 4.34 -30.17
N ALA A 326 -3.03 3.27 -30.70
CA ALA A 326 -3.73 2.04 -31.09
C ALA A 326 -3.56 0.90 -30.07
N PHE A 327 -2.73 1.06 -29.03
CA PHE A 327 -2.42 0.02 -28.05
C PHE A 327 -3.62 -0.35 -27.19
N GLU A 328 -4.29 -1.45 -27.55
CA GLU A 328 -5.56 -1.93 -26.94
C GLU A 328 -5.60 -1.88 -25.40
N PRO A 329 -4.58 -2.34 -24.65
CA PRO A 329 -4.64 -2.31 -23.18
C PRO A 329 -4.72 -0.91 -22.56
N TRP A 330 -4.38 0.14 -23.31
CA TRP A 330 -4.45 1.54 -22.86
C TRP A 330 -5.63 2.33 -23.46
N LYS A 331 -6.45 1.70 -24.30
CA LYS A 331 -7.69 2.30 -24.80
C LYS A 331 -8.74 2.43 -23.70
N CYS A 332 -9.66 3.38 -23.88
CA CYS A 332 -10.64 3.80 -22.89
C CYS A 332 -12.09 3.75 -23.40
N ASP A 333 -12.35 3.18 -24.58
CA ASP A 333 -13.69 3.12 -25.18
C ASP A 333 -14.73 2.44 -24.25
N HIS A 334 -14.28 1.41 -23.53
CA HIS A 334 -15.08 0.69 -22.55
C HIS A 334 -15.55 1.55 -21.35
N LEU A 335 -14.89 2.68 -21.05
CA LEU A 335 -15.28 3.55 -19.93
C LEU A 335 -16.63 4.24 -20.20
N LYS A 336 -16.89 4.65 -21.45
CA LYS A 336 -18.18 5.23 -21.84
C LYS A 336 -19.31 4.20 -21.64
N ALA A 337 -19.10 2.98 -22.12
CA ALA A 337 -20.05 1.88 -21.95
C ALA A 337 -20.32 1.54 -20.46
N ARG A 338 -19.28 1.57 -19.60
CA ARG A 338 -19.43 1.41 -18.14
C ARG A 338 -20.35 2.50 -17.56
N GLN A 339 -20.08 3.76 -17.88
CA GLN A 339 -20.87 4.92 -17.40
C GLN A 339 -22.33 4.93 -17.94
N GLU A 340 -22.55 4.48 -19.17
CA GLU A 340 -23.88 4.41 -19.79
C GLU A 340 -24.73 3.28 -19.21
N SER A 341 -24.11 2.13 -18.90
CA SER A 341 -24.80 0.99 -18.28
C SER A 341 -25.47 1.35 -16.95
N ASP A 342 -24.89 2.28 -16.19
CA ASP A 342 -25.46 2.80 -14.95
C ASP A 342 -26.65 3.73 -15.17
N LYS A 343 -26.66 4.55 -16.23
CA LYS A 343 -27.80 5.44 -16.51
C LYS A 343 -29.02 4.60 -16.86
N ALA A 344 -28.84 3.57 -17.70
CA ALA A 344 -29.88 2.59 -18.01
C ALA A 344 -30.31 1.82 -16.76
N THR A 345 -29.37 1.36 -15.93
CA THR A 345 -29.67 0.62 -14.71
C THR A 345 -30.34 1.49 -13.64
N SER A 346 -29.98 2.77 -13.51
CA SER A 346 -30.60 3.71 -12.57
C SER A 346 -32.03 4.06 -12.97
N ASN A 347 -32.33 4.09 -14.27
CA ASN A 347 -33.70 4.30 -14.76
C ASN A 347 -34.59 3.06 -14.56
N ASN A 348 -34.02 1.84 -14.54
CA ASN A 348 -34.74 0.60 -14.23
C ASN A 348 -34.76 0.24 -12.73
N ARG A 349 -33.87 0.80 -11.89
CA ARG A 349 -33.79 0.55 -10.44
C ARG A 349 -34.85 1.29 -9.61
N GLN A 350 -36.09 1.31 -10.07
CA GLN A 350 -37.24 1.26 -9.14
C GLN A 350 -37.48 -0.15 -8.58
N GLY A 351 -36.78 -1.17 -9.09
CA GLY A 351 -36.68 -2.48 -8.46
C GLY A 351 -35.30 -3.13 -8.62
N MET A 352 -34.94 -3.99 -7.67
CA MET A 352 -33.83 -4.95 -7.78
C MET A 352 -32.39 -4.39 -7.79
N GLY A 353 -32.10 -3.52 -6.83
CA GLY A 353 -30.74 -3.30 -6.32
C GLY A 353 -30.82 -2.89 -4.85
N LEU A 354 -29.81 -3.21 -4.02
CA LEU A 354 -29.77 -2.74 -2.64
C LEU A 354 -29.83 -1.20 -2.63
N SER A 355 -30.89 -0.67 -2.02
CA SER A 355 -31.14 0.75 -1.90
C SER A 355 -30.04 1.46 -1.12
N HIS A 356 -30.00 2.78 -1.22
CA HIS A 356 -29.08 3.60 -0.40
C HIS A 356 -29.26 3.32 1.10
N ALA A 357 -30.50 3.11 1.54
CA ALA A 357 -30.82 2.74 2.92
C ALA A 357 -30.27 1.36 3.30
N GLU A 358 -30.39 0.34 2.43
CA GLU A 358 -29.85 -0.99 2.69
C GLU A 358 -28.32 -1.01 2.73
N LEU A 359 -27.64 -0.28 1.83
CA LEU A 359 -26.19 -0.09 1.87
C LEU A 359 -25.74 0.62 3.15
N GLN A 360 -26.45 1.67 3.56
CA GLN A 360 -26.19 2.38 4.82
C GLN A 360 -26.45 1.48 6.04
N GLN A 361 -27.48 0.65 6.00
CA GLN A 361 -27.82 -0.29 7.08
C GLN A 361 -26.83 -1.46 7.16
N MET A 362 -26.32 -1.96 6.03
CA MET A 362 -25.19 -2.90 5.98
C MET A 362 -23.91 -2.29 6.56
N TYR A 363 -23.60 -1.04 6.22
CA TYR A 363 -22.46 -0.32 6.79
C TYR A 363 -22.59 -0.13 8.31
N ILE A 364 -23.76 0.28 8.80
CA ILE A 364 -24.05 0.39 10.24
C ILE A 364 -23.90 -0.98 10.92
N GLN A 365 -24.47 -2.05 10.35
CA GLN A 365 -24.33 -3.43 10.84
C GLN A 365 -22.86 -3.87 10.93
N GLN A 366 -22.04 -3.55 9.93
CA GLN A 366 -20.61 -3.86 9.93
C GLN A 366 -19.85 -3.09 11.00
N ARG A 367 -20.07 -1.77 11.11
CA ARG A 367 -19.46 -0.92 12.16
C ARG A 367 -19.84 -1.39 13.56
N LEU A 368 -21.09 -1.82 13.77
CA LEU A 368 -21.54 -2.39 15.04
C LEU A 368 -20.83 -3.70 15.39
N ARG A 369 -20.54 -4.57 14.40
CA ARG A 369 -19.73 -5.80 14.63
C ARG A 369 -18.29 -5.46 15.01
N GLN A 370 -17.64 -4.54 14.29
CA GLN A 370 -16.27 -4.09 14.61
C GLN A 370 -16.19 -3.47 16.01
N ILE A 371 -17.19 -2.66 16.40
CA ILE A 371 -17.29 -2.11 17.77
C ILE A 371 -17.47 -3.24 18.81
N ALA A 372 -18.25 -4.28 18.51
CA ALA A 372 -18.43 -5.42 19.39
C ALA A 372 -17.15 -6.28 19.53
N GLU A 373 -16.38 -6.42 18.46
CA GLU A 373 -15.08 -7.12 18.45
C GLU A 373 -14.02 -6.34 19.23
N MET A 374 -13.87 -5.02 18.98
CA MET A 374 -13.02 -4.15 19.81
C MET A 374 -13.39 -4.20 21.30
N ARG A 375 -14.68 -4.21 21.63
CA ARG A 375 -15.14 -4.34 23.03
C ARG A 375 -14.72 -5.68 23.64
N LYS A 376 -14.78 -6.78 22.89
CA LYS A 376 -14.28 -8.09 23.34
C LYS A 376 -12.77 -8.07 23.57
N GLU A 377 -11.99 -7.45 22.68
CA GLU A 377 -10.53 -7.34 22.86
C GLU A 377 -10.16 -6.48 24.08
N ILE A 378 -10.83 -5.34 24.27
CA ILE A 378 -10.63 -4.47 25.44
C ILE A 378 -10.95 -5.23 26.73
N GLU A 379 -12.04 -5.99 26.76
CA GLU A 379 -12.42 -6.81 27.91
C GLU A 379 -11.41 -7.94 28.16
N LEU A 380 -10.91 -8.59 27.10
CA LEU A 380 -9.88 -9.61 27.19
C LEU A 380 -8.54 -9.04 27.69
N ARG A 381 -8.18 -7.80 27.32
CA ARG A 381 -7.00 -7.09 27.85
C ARG A 381 -7.17 -6.79 29.34
N LYS A 382 -8.31 -6.22 29.75
CA LYS A 382 -8.63 -5.98 31.17
C LYS A 382 -8.55 -7.26 31.99
N GLN A 383 -9.07 -8.39 31.49
CA GLN A 383 -8.98 -9.68 32.17
C GLN A 383 -7.53 -10.15 32.35
N ARG A 384 -6.65 -9.98 31.36
CA ARG A 384 -5.22 -10.27 31.49
C ARG A 384 -4.53 -9.35 32.49
N GLU A 385 -4.84 -8.05 32.48
CA GLU A 385 -4.32 -7.07 33.45
C GLU A 385 -4.77 -7.41 34.88
N LEU A 386 -6.04 -7.77 35.09
CA LEU A 386 -6.55 -8.26 36.37
C LEU A 386 -5.86 -9.56 36.81
N GLN A 387 -5.62 -10.51 35.91
CA GLN A 387 -4.86 -11.72 36.23
C GLN A 387 -3.41 -11.41 36.62
N LEU A 388 -2.74 -10.49 35.92
CA LEU A 388 -1.38 -10.04 36.26
C LEU A 388 -1.36 -9.33 37.62
N LEU A 389 -2.32 -8.45 37.91
CA LEU A 389 -2.46 -7.77 39.21
C LEU A 389 -2.76 -8.75 40.35
N GLN A 390 -3.57 -9.79 40.11
CA GLN A 390 -3.79 -10.86 41.09
C GLN A 390 -2.52 -11.71 41.31
N GLN A 391 -1.74 -11.98 40.25
CA GLN A 391 -0.48 -12.69 40.37
C GLN A 391 0.57 -11.88 41.15
N THR A 392 0.66 -10.56 40.93
CA THR A 392 1.56 -9.69 41.69
C THR A 392 1.10 -9.50 43.14
N SER A 393 -0.21 -9.35 43.40
CA SER A 393 -0.73 -9.28 44.79
C SER A 393 -0.46 -10.58 45.56
N ASN A 394 -0.57 -11.74 44.92
CA ASN A 394 -0.22 -13.04 45.50
C ASN A 394 1.30 -13.23 45.72
N PHE A 395 2.13 -12.42 45.06
CA PHE A 395 3.57 -12.35 45.30
C PHE A 395 3.89 -11.46 46.52
N VAL A 396 3.16 -10.36 46.71
CA VAL A 396 3.31 -9.43 47.85
C VAL A 396 2.74 -10.02 49.15
N ASN A 397 1.70 -10.85 49.09
CA ASN A 397 1.08 -11.50 50.26
C ASN A 397 1.81 -12.78 50.76
N ARG A 398 3.08 -13.01 50.39
CA ARG A 398 3.87 -14.07 51.03
C ARG A 398 4.41 -13.60 52.38
N PRO A 399 4.19 -14.34 53.49
CA PRO A 399 4.81 -14.02 54.76
C PRO A 399 6.34 -14.01 54.63
N TRP A 400 6.97 -12.95 55.10
CA TRP A 400 8.40 -13.01 55.44
C TRP A 400 8.59 -14.09 56.53
N TRP A 401 9.74 -14.75 56.51
CA TRP A 401 10.11 -15.97 57.27
C TRP A 401 9.74 -17.31 56.61
N SER A 402 10.68 -17.81 55.81
CA SER A 402 11.00 -19.24 55.73
C SER A 402 12.51 -19.38 55.47
N PRO A 403 13.26 -20.17 56.26
CA PRO A 403 14.71 -20.25 56.12
C PRO A 403 15.10 -21.00 54.82
N PRO A 404 16.19 -20.62 54.15
CA PRO A 404 16.57 -21.21 52.86
C PRO A 404 17.03 -22.67 53.03
N ARG A 405 16.36 -23.60 52.35
CA ARG A 405 16.90 -24.96 52.15
C ARG A 405 18.10 -24.89 51.20
N ARG A 406 19.25 -25.38 51.65
CA ARG A 406 20.43 -25.54 50.79
C ARG A 406 20.14 -26.54 49.66
N PRO A 407 20.39 -26.20 48.38
CA PRO A 407 20.62 -27.21 47.36
C PRO A 407 21.95 -27.94 47.67
N GLN A 408 21.97 -29.26 47.54
CA GLN A 408 23.23 -30.01 47.61
C GLN A 408 24.07 -29.77 46.34
N SER A 409 25.38 -29.76 46.52
CA SER A 409 26.37 -29.49 45.48
C SER A 409 26.68 -30.73 44.62
N ASN A 410 26.68 -30.53 43.30
CA ASN A 410 27.72 -31.01 42.38
C ASN A 410 27.83 -29.94 41.27
N SER A 411 28.94 -29.22 41.07
CA SER A 411 30.27 -29.69 40.60
C SER A 411 30.14 -30.36 39.21
N ASN A 412 30.83 -29.99 38.11
CA ASN A 412 32.02 -29.15 37.83
C ASN A 412 32.09 -28.83 36.29
N ILE A 413 32.76 -27.82 35.70
CA ILE A 413 33.47 -26.60 36.18
C ILE A 413 33.75 -25.60 34.98
N HIS A 414 33.69 -24.27 35.21
CA HIS A 414 34.31 -23.15 34.42
C HIS A 414 33.99 -22.91 32.91
N ARG A 415 34.13 -21.70 32.33
CA ARG A 415 35.12 -20.60 32.60
C ARG A 415 34.60 -19.17 32.33
N SER A 416 35.20 -18.18 33.03
CA SER A 416 35.02 -16.71 32.97
C SER A 416 35.73 -16.05 31.75
N PRO A 417 35.73 -14.71 31.47
CA PRO A 417 35.68 -13.50 32.36
C PRO A 417 34.48 -12.53 32.12
N PHE A 418 34.00 -11.68 33.07
CA PHE A 418 34.59 -10.47 33.71
C PHE A 418 34.84 -9.28 32.74
N THR A 419 34.50 -7.99 32.99
CA THR A 419 33.70 -7.29 34.03
C THR A 419 33.52 -5.78 33.69
N GLN A 420 32.78 -5.04 34.55
CA GLN A 420 32.83 -3.58 34.86
C GLN A 420 31.81 -2.68 34.12
N GLU A 421 31.13 -1.68 34.73
CA GLU A 421 30.98 -1.26 36.15
C GLU A 421 29.73 -0.35 36.34
N ILE A 422 29.49 0.14 37.57
CA ILE A 422 28.33 0.93 38.05
C ILE A 422 28.86 2.12 38.91
N PRO A 423 28.13 3.24 39.17
CA PRO A 423 26.69 3.29 39.56
C PRO A 423 25.91 4.60 39.17
N ASN A 424 24.80 4.84 39.89
CA ASN A 424 24.15 6.13 40.23
C ASN A 424 23.05 6.76 39.33
N ALA A 425 21.82 6.69 39.85
CA ALA A 425 20.75 7.66 39.61
C ALA A 425 20.73 8.71 40.73
N HIS A 426 20.48 9.99 40.42
CA HIS A 426 19.89 10.95 41.36
C HIS A 426 19.35 12.21 40.68
N VAL A 427 18.18 12.66 41.14
CA VAL A 427 17.59 14.01 41.03
C VAL A 427 17.21 14.54 39.64
N LEU A 428 15.90 14.64 39.38
CA LEU A 428 15.21 15.93 39.31
C LEU A 428 13.68 15.74 39.47
N GLU A 429 13.16 16.14 40.63
CA GLU A 429 11.73 16.45 40.83
C GLU A 429 11.38 17.81 40.20
N ASN A 430 10.07 18.11 40.18
CA ASN A 430 9.43 19.37 39.77
C ASN A 430 9.30 19.63 38.27
N THR A 431 8.10 19.34 37.72
CA THR A 431 7.19 20.40 37.22
C THR A 431 5.79 19.84 36.95
N LEU A 432 4.77 20.69 37.09
CA LEU A 432 3.32 20.50 36.82
C LEU A 432 2.43 20.10 38.02
N GLU A 433 2.32 21.02 38.98
CA GLU A 433 1.02 21.33 39.62
C GLU A 433 0.48 22.66 39.08
N GLU A 434 -0.82 22.89 39.28
CA GLU A 434 -1.65 24.01 38.81
C GLU A 434 -1.89 24.06 37.28
N THR A 435 -3.12 24.02 36.76
CA THR A 435 -4.38 24.51 37.35
C THR A 435 -5.55 23.52 37.22
N VAL A 436 -6.23 23.26 38.35
CA VAL A 436 -7.58 22.70 38.39
C VAL A 436 -8.55 23.86 38.62
N GLN A 437 -9.59 23.97 37.81
CA GLN A 437 -10.73 24.87 38.07
C GLN A 437 -12.03 24.07 38.05
N GLU A 438 -12.73 24.07 39.19
CA GLU A 438 -14.04 23.44 39.35
C GLU A 438 -15.17 24.22 38.66
N PRO A 439 -16.30 23.57 38.32
CA PRO A 439 -17.39 24.19 37.57
C PRO A 439 -18.30 25.05 38.43
N VAL A 440 -18.48 26.32 38.04
CA VAL A 440 -19.51 27.19 38.61
C VAL A 440 -20.89 26.83 38.07
N LYS A 441 -21.86 26.65 38.97
CA LYS A 441 -23.29 26.50 38.66
C LYS A 441 -23.92 27.86 38.31
N THR A 442 -24.70 27.92 37.22
CA THR A 442 -25.97 28.69 37.19
C THR A 442 -26.94 28.20 36.11
N ASP A 443 -28.22 28.41 36.40
CA ASP A 443 -29.42 27.75 35.91
C ASP A 443 -29.80 27.76 34.41
N LYS A 444 -30.50 26.66 34.06
CA LYS A 444 -31.76 26.56 33.30
C LYS A 444 -32.09 27.59 32.21
N ALA A 445 -32.22 27.11 30.97
CA ALA A 445 -33.39 27.38 30.13
C ALA A 445 -33.60 26.31 29.05
N LEU A 446 -34.88 26.02 28.76
CA LEU A 446 -35.40 25.51 27.48
C LEU A 446 -34.94 24.11 26.99
N ALA A 447 -35.48 23.09 27.66
CA ALA A 447 -35.82 21.82 27.02
C ALA A 447 -37.34 21.56 27.15
N THR A 448 -38.17 22.11 26.23
CA THR A 448 -39.61 21.78 26.13
C THR A 448 -40.22 22.17 24.77
N SER A 449 -40.00 21.33 23.77
CA SER A 449 -40.76 21.07 22.53
C SER A 449 -39.82 20.26 21.63
N PHE A 450 -40.19 19.16 20.99
CA PHE A 450 -41.44 18.87 20.29
C PHE A 450 -41.97 17.46 20.62
N ASN A 451 -43.26 17.34 20.93
CA ASN A 451 -44.04 16.17 20.54
C ASN A 451 -45.56 16.42 20.66
N ARG A 452 -46.30 16.16 19.56
CA ARG A 452 -47.78 16.27 19.41
C ARG A 452 -48.27 17.73 19.42
N ILE A 453 -49.22 18.16 18.58
CA ILE A 453 -50.58 17.62 18.39
C ILE A 453 -51.05 17.60 16.92
N ASN A 454 -51.85 16.57 16.63
CA ASN A 454 -52.84 16.28 15.57
C ASN A 454 -53.21 17.32 14.48
N ILE A 455 -53.22 16.82 13.24
CA ILE A 455 -54.38 16.66 12.33
C ILE A 455 -55.64 17.53 12.62
N THR A 456 -56.03 18.35 11.63
CA THR A 456 -57.44 18.56 11.22
C THR A 456 -57.51 18.92 9.73
N ASN A 457 -58.61 18.50 9.07
CA ASN A 457 -58.87 18.73 7.65
C ASN A 457 -59.43 20.15 7.38
N ALA A 458 -59.20 20.71 6.19
CA ALA A 458 -60.21 20.78 5.12
C ALA A 458 -59.91 21.85 4.04
N ASN A 459 -60.11 21.45 2.78
CA ASN A 459 -60.59 22.19 1.60
C ASN A 459 -60.42 23.73 1.53
N ASN A 460 -59.76 24.20 0.47
CA ASN A 460 -60.49 24.92 -0.59
C ASN A 460 -59.76 24.98 -1.95
N HIS A 461 -60.56 25.21 -2.99
CA HIS A 461 -60.23 25.49 -4.41
C HIS A 461 -59.03 26.44 -4.60
N GLY A 462 -58.28 26.47 -5.71
CA GLY A 462 -58.53 26.04 -7.10
C GLY A 462 -58.01 27.16 -8.06
N ILE A 463 -57.99 26.95 -9.40
CA ILE A 463 -57.48 27.89 -10.45
C ILE A 463 -55.93 27.94 -10.47
N SER A 464 -55.14 27.40 -11.41
CA SER A 464 -55.13 27.28 -12.89
C SER A 464 -54.43 28.43 -13.63
N ASN A 465 -53.53 28.07 -14.58
CA ASN A 465 -52.92 28.90 -15.63
C ASN A 465 -51.89 29.96 -15.17
N ASN A 466 -50.86 30.34 -15.93
CA ASN A 466 -50.31 29.83 -17.19
C ASN A 466 -48.84 30.28 -17.38
N TYR A 467 -48.16 29.68 -18.35
CA TYR A 467 -46.98 30.16 -19.10
C TYR A 467 -46.51 31.62 -18.87
N ILE A 468 -45.22 31.78 -18.56
CA ILE A 468 -44.15 32.19 -19.51
C ILE A 468 -42.81 31.64 -18.99
#